data_AF-A0A7J7H1X8-F1
#
_entry.id   AF-A0A7J7H1X8-F1
#
_cell.length_a   1.000
_cell.length_b   1.000
_cell.length_c   1.000
_cell.angle_alpha   90.00
_cell.angle_beta   90.00
_cell.angle_gamma   90.00
#
_symmetry.space_group_name_H-M   'P 1'
#
loop_
_entity.id
_entity.type
_entity.pdbx_description
1 polymer ?
#
loop_
_entity_poly.entity_id
_entity_poly.type
_entity_poly.pdbx_seq_one_letter_code
_entity_poly.pdbx_strand_id
1 'polypeptide(L)'
;MEVDAFRGLFPLRFHEHQLLESIRPDTRKLGKARDITLALGAVASADGSALAKIGFITMLAAIKMEIMTPTTESPDKGCIVQIPVVSLNDDGRVVVVSEEDGGKLKYELVNKGKRKLKLSRVPFFLTCILHKNYILAYPTTEEESIMETLVTVVLDSSFHLVSLNKPGGPVLAYTLAIQVSPQNITSLTM
;
A
#
# COMPACT_ATOMS: atom_id res chain seq x y z
N MET A 1 -8.24 -35.82 -11.44
CA MET A 1 -7.26 -35.34 -10.45
C MET A 1 -7.82 -34.03 -9.92
N GLU A 2 -8.17 -33.99 -8.64
CA GLU A 2 -8.78 -32.84 -7.97
C GLU A 2 -7.95 -31.57 -8.25
N VAL A 3 -8.56 -30.55 -8.86
CA VAL A 3 -7.86 -29.31 -9.23
C VAL A 3 -7.21 -28.67 -8.00
N ASP A 4 -7.86 -28.76 -6.84
CA ASP A 4 -7.34 -28.29 -5.57
C ASP A 4 -6.10 -29.08 -5.10
N ALA A 5 -6.06 -30.40 -5.33
CA ALA A 5 -4.89 -31.22 -5.01
C ALA A 5 -3.69 -30.84 -5.89
N PHE A 6 -3.91 -30.53 -7.17
CA PHE A 6 -2.85 -30.08 -8.06
C PHE A 6 -2.34 -28.68 -7.68
N ARG A 7 -3.23 -27.73 -7.32
CA ARG A 7 -2.86 -26.41 -6.80
C ARG A 7 -2.00 -26.53 -5.54
N GLY A 8 -2.36 -27.43 -4.62
CA GLY A 8 -1.59 -27.66 -3.39
C GLY A 8 -0.23 -28.31 -3.62
N LEU A 9 -0.14 -29.30 -4.53
CA LEU A 9 1.09 -30.03 -4.80
C LEU A 9 2.08 -29.25 -5.68
N PHE A 10 1.59 -28.49 -6.64
CA PHE A 10 2.41 -27.78 -7.63
C PHE A 10 1.92 -26.33 -7.84
N PRO A 11 1.95 -25.47 -6.80
CA PRO A 11 1.35 -24.14 -6.82
C PRO A 11 1.93 -23.24 -7.93
N LEU A 12 3.26 -23.27 -8.12
CA LEU A 12 3.91 -22.53 -9.20
C LEU A 12 3.43 -22.96 -10.59
N ARG A 13 3.38 -24.28 -10.86
CA ARG A 13 2.95 -24.79 -12.17
C ARG A 13 1.49 -24.48 -12.46
N PHE A 14 0.65 -24.53 -11.43
CA PHE A 14 -0.75 -24.17 -11.53
C PHE A 14 -0.93 -22.72 -11.98
N HIS A 15 -0.29 -21.75 -11.31
CA HIS A 15 -0.40 -20.36 -11.70
C HIS A 15 0.24 -20.07 -13.05
N GLU A 16 1.39 -20.69 -13.36
CA GLU A 16 2.02 -20.53 -14.68
C GLU A 16 1.09 -20.94 -15.83
N HIS A 17 0.34 -22.03 -15.66
CA HIS A 17 -0.65 -22.45 -16.65
C HIS A 17 -1.77 -21.40 -16.83
N GLN A 18 -2.23 -20.79 -15.74
CA GLN A 18 -3.27 -19.75 -15.79
C GLN A 18 -2.76 -18.44 -16.43
N LEU A 19 -1.48 -18.11 -16.21
CA LEU A 19 -0.84 -16.96 -16.84
C LEU A 19 -0.75 -17.09 -18.37
N LEU A 20 -0.58 -18.30 -18.91
CA LEU A 20 -0.62 -18.55 -20.37
C LEU A 20 -1.95 -18.12 -20.98
N GLU A 21 -3.06 -18.35 -20.26
CA GLU A 21 -4.40 -17.93 -20.67
C GLU A 21 -4.72 -16.47 -20.28
N SER A 22 -3.78 -15.75 -19.68
CA SER A 22 -3.97 -14.40 -19.14
C SER A 22 -5.11 -14.27 -18.12
N ILE A 23 -5.39 -15.35 -17.38
CA ILE A 23 -6.43 -15.45 -16.36
C ILE A 23 -5.77 -15.56 -14.99
N ARG A 24 -6.37 -14.93 -13.97
CA ARG A 24 -5.99 -15.10 -12.57
C ARG A 24 -6.99 -16.01 -11.84
N PRO A 25 -6.59 -16.70 -10.75
CA PRO A 25 -7.50 -17.50 -9.93
C PRO A 25 -8.75 -16.73 -9.47
N ASP A 26 -8.61 -15.42 -9.25
CA ASP A 26 -9.69 -14.53 -8.82
C ASP A 26 -10.39 -13.82 -9.99
N THR A 27 -10.20 -14.29 -11.21
CA THR A 27 -10.78 -13.79 -12.47
C THR A 27 -10.36 -12.38 -12.89
N ARG A 28 -9.43 -11.73 -12.17
CA ARG A 28 -8.90 -10.43 -12.58
C ARG A 28 -7.97 -10.55 -13.78
N LYS A 29 -7.93 -9.49 -14.60
CA LYS A 29 -6.86 -9.33 -15.61
C LYS A 29 -5.51 -9.12 -14.92
N LEU A 30 -4.42 -9.45 -15.59
CA LEU A 30 -3.06 -9.31 -15.06
C LEU A 30 -2.75 -7.88 -14.58
N GLY A 31 -3.19 -6.85 -15.32
CA GLY A 31 -2.98 -5.44 -14.98
C GLY A 31 -3.98 -4.82 -13.99
N LYS A 32 -4.96 -5.58 -13.48
CA LYS A 32 -6.07 -5.02 -12.69
C LYS A 32 -5.89 -5.26 -11.18
N ALA A 33 -5.89 -4.16 -10.41
CA ALA A 33 -5.93 -4.21 -8.95
C ALA A 33 -7.29 -4.66 -8.40
N ARG A 34 -7.33 -5.07 -7.13
CA ARG A 34 -8.57 -5.40 -6.41
C ARG A 34 -9.42 -4.13 -6.21
N ASP A 35 -10.73 -4.29 -6.08
CA ASP A 35 -11.62 -3.17 -5.79
C ASP A 35 -11.27 -2.54 -4.43
N ILE A 36 -11.35 -1.20 -4.41
CA ILE A 36 -11.01 -0.37 -3.27
C ILE A 36 -12.29 0.29 -2.77
N THR A 37 -12.55 0.22 -1.47
CA THR A 37 -13.56 1.02 -0.78
C THR A 37 -12.87 1.97 0.18
N LEU A 38 -13.24 3.24 0.15
CA LEU A 38 -12.67 4.28 1.01
C LEU A 38 -13.77 4.96 1.82
N ALA A 39 -13.59 5.03 3.13
CA ALA A 39 -14.44 5.80 4.02
C ALA A 39 -13.61 6.87 4.73
N LEU A 40 -13.88 8.14 4.41
CA LEU A 40 -13.22 9.28 5.06
C LEU A 40 -13.89 9.59 6.41
N GLY A 41 -13.11 10.11 7.35
CA GLY A 41 -13.62 10.49 8.68
C GLY A 41 -13.97 9.31 9.58
N ALA A 42 -13.37 8.13 9.34
CA ALA A 42 -13.63 6.91 10.10
C ALA A 42 -13.33 7.02 11.61
N VAL A 43 -12.46 7.94 12.02
CA VAL A 43 -12.08 8.20 13.41
C VAL A 43 -12.47 9.63 13.79
N ALA A 44 -13.43 9.77 14.72
CA ALA A 44 -13.98 11.06 15.14
C ALA A 44 -13.00 11.93 15.96
N SER A 45 -12.07 11.30 16.69
CA SER A 45 -11.07 12.00 17.53
C SER A 45 -9.86 12.53 16.73
N ALA A 46 -9.67 12.03 15.51
CA ALA A 46 -8.59 12.45 14.61
C ALA A 46 -8.95 13.74 13.88
N ASP A 47 -7.95 14.52 13.48
CA ASP A 47 -8.17 15.74 12.69
C ASP A 47 -8.42 15.42 11.20
N GLY A 48 -7.92 14.27 10.75
CA GLY A 48 -8.30 13.62 9.49
C GLY A 48 -8.12 12.11 9.61
N SER A 49 -8.98 11.33 8.97
CA SER A 49 -8.87 9.87 8.97
C SER A 49 -9.47 9.26 7.71
N ALA A 50 -9.00 8.07 7.36
CA ALA A 50 -9.49 7.28 6.24
C ALA A 50 -9.39 5.78 6.55
N LEU A 51 -10.47 5.05 6.31
CA LEU A 51 -10.52 3.60 6.32
C LEU A 51 -10.55 3.13 4.87
N ALA A 52 -9.52 2.43 4.44
CA ALA A 52 -9.40 1.86 3.11
C ALA A 52 -9.52 0.34 3.19
N LYS A 53 -10.39 -0.24 2.38
CA LYS A 53 -10.51 -1.69 2.19
C LYS A 53 -10.12 -2.03 0.76
N ILE A 54 -9.15 -2.92 0.59
CA ILE A 54 -8.66 -3.38 -0.70
C ILE A 54 -8.75 -4.91 -0.74
N GLY A 55 -9.83 -5.43 -1.31
CA GLY A 55 -10.16 -6.85 -1.18
C GLY A 55 -10.33 -7.28 0.28
N PHE A 56 -9.44 -8.17 0.76
CA PHE A 56 -9.42 -8.67 2.14
C PHE A 56 -8.60 -7.79 3.10
N ILE A 57 -7.77 -6.89 2.58
CA ILE A 57 -6.92 -6.03 3.40
C ILE A 57 -7.73 -4.80 3.81
N THR A 58 -7.72 -4.49 5.10
CA THR A 58 -8.34 -3.27 5.64
C THR A 58 -7.26 -2.46 6.36
N MET A 59 -7.12 -1.20 5.98
CA MET A 59 -6.16 -0.26 6.58
C MET A 59 -6.89 0.95 7.14
N LEU A 60 -6.53 1.36 8.34
CA LEU A 60 -7.00 2.59 8.95
C LEU A 60 -5.83 3.56 9.07
N ALA A 61 -5.99 4.76 8.53
CA ALA A 61 -5.05 5.86 8.70
C ALA A 61 -5.74 7.01 9.44
N ALA A 62 -5.05 7.60 10.39
CA ALA A 62 -5.51 8.77 11.12
C ALA A 62 -4.35 9.76 11.29
N ILE A 63 -4.67 11.04 11.20
CA ILE A 63 -3.74 12.14 11.35
C ILE A 63 -4.22 12.97 12.54
N LYS A 64 -3.30 13.20 13.46
CA LYS A 64 -3.44 14.19 14.52
C LYS A 64 -2.44 15.31 14.27
N MET A 65 -2.89 16.55 14.38
CA MET A 65 -2.05 17.72 14.23
C MET A 65 -1.92 18.42 15.57
N GLU A 66 -0.69 18.70 15.95
CA GLU A 66 -0.35 19.45 17.15
C GLU A 66 0.57 20.61 16.79
N ILE A 67 0.49 21.69 17.56
CA ILE A 67 1.39 22.82 17.41
C ILE A 67 2.60 22.55 18.28
N MET A 68 3.77 22.60 17.66
CA MET A 68 5.04 22.29 18.29
C MET A 68 6.01 23.46 18.07
N THR A 69 6.87 23.70 19.05
CA THR A 69 8.04 24.59 18.88
C THR A 69 9.04 23.89 17.96
N PRO A 70 9.39 24.50 16.81
CA PRO A 70 10.30 23.87 15.86
C PRO A 70 11.70 23.70 16.46
N THR A 71 12.47 22.77 15.92
CA THR A 71 13.86 22.56 16.32
C THR A 71 14.73 23.74 15.89
N THR A 72 15.81 24.00 16.63
CA THR A 72 16.78 25.07 16.31
C THR A 72 17.41 24.89 14.93
N GLU A 73 17.54 23.65 14.45
CA GLU A 73 18.13 23.32 13.15
C GLU A 73 17.22 23.68 11.96
N SER A 74 15.89 23.67 12.16
CA SER A 74 14.93 23.97 11.09
C SER A 74 13.70 24.71 11.62
N PRO A 75 13.83 26.02 11.94
CA PRO A 75 12.75 26.81 12.54
C PRO A 75 11.53 26.98 11.62
N ASP A 76 11.72 26.92 10.30
CA ASP A 76 10.66 27.11 9.31
C ASP A 76 9.97 25.81 8.87
N LYS A 77 10.28 24.67 9.50
CA LYS A 77 9.74 23.36 9.14
C LYS A 77 8.99 22.71 10.29
N GLY A 78 7.83 22.11 9.98
CA GLY A 78 7.14 21.20 10.90
C GLY A 78 7.74 19.81 10.88
N CYS A 79 7.37 18.97 11.85
CA CYS A 79 7.77 17.57 11.92
C CYS A 79 6.61 16.63 11.53
N ILE A 80 6.95 15.46 11.00
CA ILE A 80 6.03 14.33 10.83
C ILE A 80 6.49 13.25 11.79
N VAL A 81 5.59 12.83 12.68
CA VAL A 81 5.85 11.75 13.62
C VAL A 81 4.98 10.57 13.24
N GLN A 82 5.61 9.41 13.04
CA GLN A 82 4.90 8.18 12.74
C GLN A 82 4.34 7.58 14.04
N ILE A 83 3.04 7.34 14.07
CA ILE A 83 2.41 6.53 15.13
C ILE A 83 2.79 5.07 14.85
N PRO A 84 3.14 4.28 15.88
CA PRO A 84 3.53 2.89 15.69
C PRO A 84 2.44 2.11 14.96
N VAL A 85 2.86 1.18 14.11
CA VAL A 85 1.94 0.34 13.34
C VAL A 85 1.20 -0.57 14.32
N VAL A 86 -0.13 -0.61 14.19
CA VAL A 86 -0.98 -1.49 15.00
C VAL A 86 -1.64 -2.52 14.11
N SER A 87 -1.69 -3.77 14.56
CA SER A 87 -2.44 -4.86 13.92
C SER A 87 -3.67 -5.21 14.76
N LEU A 88 -4.64 -5.89 14.16
CA LEU A 88 -5.74 -6.53 14.89
C LEU A 88 -5.39 -8.01 15.06
N ASN A 89 -5.48 -8.50 16.29
CA ASN A 89 -5.41 -9.93 16.57
C ASN A 89 -6.75 -10.61 16.28
N ASP A 90 -6.76 -11.94 16.25
CA ASP A 90 -7.95 -12.77 16.02
C ASP A 90 -9.10 -12.48 17.00
N ASP A 91 -8.79 -12.00 18.22
CA ASP A 91 -9.76 -11.58 19.23
C ASP A 91 -10.36 -10.18 18.98
N GLY A 92 -10.03 -9.52 17.86
CA GLY A 92 -10.44 -8.15 17.54
C GLY A 92 -9.75 -7.07 18.39
N ARG A 93 -8.68 -7.41 19.11
CA ARG A 93 -7.89 -6.46 19.91
C ARG A 93 -6.80 -5.82 19.06
N VAL A 94 -6.63 -4.50 19.22
CA VAL A 94 -5.53 -3.75 18.61
C VAL A 94 -4.24 -4.06 19.37
N VAL A 95 -3.25 -4.59 18.65
CA VAL A 95 -1.90 -4.85 19.17
C VAL A 95 -0.92 -3.91 18.49
N VAL A 96 -0.09 -3.27 19.30
CA VAL A 96 0.99 -2.42 18.80
C VAL A 96 2.15 -3.32 18.38
N VAL A 97 2.53 -3.25 17.10
CA VAL A 97 3.74 -3.90 16.58
C VAL A 97 4.89 -2.92 16.81
N SER A 98 5.45 -2.93 18.03
CA SER A 98 6.49 -2.00 18.44
C SER A 98 7.87 -2.36 17.87
N GLU A 99 8.65 -1.35 17.49
CA GLU A 99 10.00 -1.17 18.04
C GLU A 99 10.00 0.08 18.95
N GLU A 100 10.97 0.13 19.84
CA GLU A 100 11.01 0.92 21.07
C GLU A 100 10.99 2.45 20.91
N ASP A 101 10.67 3.08 22.04
CA ASP A 101 10.83 4.50 22.39
C ASP A 101 9.75 5.50 21.92
N GLY A 102 8.53 5.28 22.43
CA GLY A 102 7.50 6.30 22.54
C GLY A 102 7.86 7.35 23.60
N GLY A 103 8.86 8.18 23.32
CA GLY A 103 9.14 9.39 24.08
C GLY A 103 7.88 10.24 24.19
N LYS A 104 7.32 10.33 25.41
CA LYS A 104 6.12 11.11 25.72
C LYS A 104 6.47 12.59 25.67
N LEU A 105 6.53 13.16 24.47
CA LEU A 105 6.82 14.57 24.26
C LEU A 105 5.62 15.39 24.74
N LYS A 106 5.79 16.03 25.92
CA LYS A 106 4.85 17.03 26.42
C LYS A 106 5.08 18.32 25.63
N TYR A 107 4.20 18.60 24.66
CA TYR A 107 4.14 19.91 24.01
C TYR A 107 3.00 20.74 24.61
N GLU A 108 3.23 22.04 24.81
CA GLU A 108 2.20 22.98 25.24
C GLU A 108 1.38 23.45 24.02
N LEU A 109 0.05 23.33 24.12
CA LEU A 109 -0.88 23.72 23.06
C LEU A 109 -0.96 25.24 22.94
N VAL A 110 -0.28 25.82 21.95
CA VAL A 110 -0.45 27.23 21.59
C VAL A 110 -1.34 27.31 20.35
N ASN A 111 -2.56 27.85 20.50
CA ASN A 111 -3.57 28.13 19.45
C ASN A 111 -4.55 26.98 19.12
N LYS A 112 -5.87 27.26 19.19
CA LYS A 112 -6.97 26.28 19.07
C LYS A 112 -7.65 26.25 17.69
N GLY A 113 -7.16 27.03 16.72
CA GLY A 113 -7.78 27.12 15.40
C GLY A 113 -7.50 25.89 14.52
N LYS A 114 -8.53 25.24 14.00
CA LYS A 114 -8.38 24.16 13.01
C LYS A 114 -7.98 24.74 11.65
N ARG A 115 -6.93 24.22 11.03
CA ARG A 115 -6.48 24.58 9.67
C ARG A 115 -6.39 23.32 8.82
N LYS A 116 -6.83 23.38 7.55
CA LYS A 116 -6.66 22.25 6.62
C LYS A 116 -5.19 22.14 6.20
N LEU A 117 -4.66 20.93 6.24
CA LEU A 117 -3.32 20.63 5.72
C LEU A 117 -3.34 20.78 4.20
N LYS A 118 -2.38 21.54 3.66
CA LYS A 118 -2.19 21.65 2.21
C LYS A 118 -1.20 20.57 1.77
N LEU A 119 -1.70 19.58 1.05
CA LEU A 119 -0.86 18.60 0.37
C LEU A 119 -0.45 19.15 -0.99
N SER A 120 0.85 19.19 -1.27
CA SER A 120 1.38 19.67 -2.55
C SER A 120 1.26 18.62 -3.65
N ARG A 121 1.40 17.33 -3.28
CA ARG A 121 1.27 16.17 -4.17
C ARG A 121 0.65 15.01 -3.42
N VAL A 122 -0.06 14.16 -4.15
CA VAL A 122 -0.60 12.89 -3.63
C VAL A 122 0.09 11.76 -4.39
N PRO A 123 1.06 11.05 -3.76
CA PRO A 123 1.68 9.91 -4.39
C PRO A 123 0.70 8.73 -4.40
N PHE A 124 0.78 7.91 -5.45
CA PHE A 124 0.13 6.62 -5.51
C PHE A 124 1.17 5.56 -5.86
N PHE A 125 0.99 4.36 -5.30
CA PHE A 125 1.91 3.26 -5.48
C PHE A 125 1.20 2.02 -6.01
N LEU A 126 1.95 1.19 -6.72
CA LEU A 126 1.49 -0.11 -7.18
C LEU A 126 2.62 -1.12 -7.04
N THR A 127 2.34 -2.19 -6.31
CA THR A 127 3.21 -3.37 -6.26
C THR A 127 2.81 -4.34 -7.35
N CYS A 128 3.81 -4.82 -8.10
CA CYS A 128 3.65 -5.77 -9.18
C CYS A 128 4.60 -6.95 -9.01
N ILE A 129 4.16 -8.14 -9.45
CA ILE A 129 5.05 -9.27 -9.69
C ILE A 129 5.56 -9.21 -11.12
N LEU A 130 6.86 -9.43 -11.31
CA LEU A 130 7.47 -9.70 -12.61
C LEU A 130 7.76 -11.20 -12.70
N HIS A 131 7.02 -11.92 -13.53
CA HIS A 131 7.23 -13.37 -13.69
C HIS A 131 7.34 -13.75 -15.16
N LYS A 132 8.54 -14.17 -15.59
CA LYS A 132 8.86 -14.44 -17.01
C LYS A 132 8.49 -13.22 -17.88
N ASN A 133 7.54 -13.38 -18.80
CA ASN A 133 7.05 -12.32 -19.68
C ASN A 133 5.76 -11.64 -19.18
N TYR A 134 5.34 -11.93 -17.94
CA TYR A 134 4.09 -11.44 -17.36
C TYR A 134 4.35 -10.43 -16.25
N ILE A 135 3.50 -9.41 -16.19
CA ILE A 135 3.43 -8.44 -15.10
C ILE A 135 2.07 -8.59 -14.44
N LEU A 136 2.04 -8.91 -13.15
CA LEU A 136 0.82 -8.99 -12.37
C LEU A 136 0.73 -7.78 -11.46
N ALA A 137 -0.27 -6.94 -11.66
CA ALA A 137 -0.56 -5.81 -10.80
C ALA A 137 -1.29 -6.27 -9.54
N TYR A 138 -0.87 -5.72 -8.40
CA TYR A 138 -1.48 -5.92 -7.09
C TYR A 138 -1.71 -7.40 -6.77
N PRO A 139 -0.61 -8.13 -6.49
CA PRO A 139 -0.65 -9.58 -6.30
C PRO A 139 -1.44 -10.00 -5.05
N THR A 140 -1.85 -11.26 -5.02
CA THR A 140 -2.41 -11.92 -3.82
C THR A 140 -1.28 -12.48 -2.96
N THR A 141 -1.54 -12.76 -1.68
CA THR A 141 -0.58 -13.41 -0.79
C THR A 141 -0.09 -14.76 -1.34
N GLU A 142 -0.98 -15.50 -2.01
CA GLU A 142 -0.62 -16.75 -2.70
C GLU A 142 0.38 -16.49 -3.84
N GLU A 143 0.08 -15.54 -4.73
CA GLU A 143 0.96 -15.17 -5.84
C GLU A 143 2.32 -14.65 -5.34
N GLU A 144 2.33 -13.82 -4.30
CA GLU A 144 3.56 -13.31 -3.65
C GLU A 144 4.40 -14.43 -3.03
N SER A 145 3.77 -15.44 -2.44
CA SER A 145 4.48 -16.58 -1.84
C SER A 145 5.13 -17.49 -2.87
N ILE A 146 4.66 -17.44 -4.12
CA ILE A 146 5.06 -18.36 -5.19
C ILE A 146 6.04 -17.70 -6.15
N MET A 147 5.93 -16.38 -6.36
CA MET A 147 6.73 -15.63 -7.32
C MET A 147 7.59 -14.58 -6.60
N GLU A 148 8.91 -14.72 -6.71
CA GLU A 148 9.87 -14.00 -5.86
C GLU A 148 10.16 -12.55 -6.28
N THR A 149 9.80 -12.16 -7.51
CA THR A 149 10.21 -10.86 -8.07
C THR A 149 9.11 -9.84 -7.95
N LEU A 150 9.10 -9.13 -6.81
CA LEU A 150 8.22 -7.99 -6.56
C LEU A 150 8.91 -6.67 -6.90
N VAL A 151 8.16 -5.76 -7.51
CA VAL A 151 8.57 -4.37 -7.74
C VAL A 151 7.44 -3.46 -7.31
N THR A 152 7.74 -2.50 -6.46
CA THR A 152 6.82 -1.43 -6.07
C THR A 152 7.23 -0.14 -6.78
N VAL A 153 6.29 0.45 -7.51
CA VAL A 153 6.47 1.71 -8.21
C VAL A 153 5.62 2.76 -7.53
N VAL A 154 6.21 3.91 -7.20
CA VAL A 154 5.51 5.07 -6.64
C VAL A 154 5.56 6.20 -7.66
N LEU A 155 4.40 6.73 -8.01
CA LEU A 155 4.24 7.85 -8.93
C LEU A 155 3.60 9.04 -8.21
N ASP A 156 3.90 10.25 -8.66
CA ASP A 156 3.18 11.45 -8.21
C ASP A 156 1.91 11.70 -9.04
N SER A 157 1.12 12.69 -8.62
CA SER A 157 -0.12 13.10 -9.31
C SER A 157 0.07 13.53 -10.77
N SER A 158 1.31 13.81 -11.19
CA SER A 158 1.67 14.13 -12.58
C SER A 158 2.23 12.92 -13.33
N PHE A 159 2.12 11.72 -12.77
CA PHE A 159 2.62 10.45 -13.30
C PHE A 159 4.16 10.39 -13.43
N HIS A 160 4.88 11.23 -12.71
CA HIS A 160 6.34 11.12 -12.64
C HIS A 160 6.74 10.06 -11.62
N LEU A 161 7.78 9.29 -11.96
CA LEU A 161 8.36 8.31 -11.05
C LEU A 161 8.97 9.01 -9.83
N VAL A 162 8.42 8.71 -8.65
CA VAL A 162 8.93 9.19 -7.35
C VAL A 162 9.92 8.19 -6.78
N SER A 163 9.57 6.91 -6.78
CA SER A 163 10.47 5.85 -6.33
C SER A 163 10.14 4.50 -6.97
N LEU A 164 11.16 3.64 -7.00
CA LEU A 164 11.04 2.25 -7.39
C LEU A 164 11.76 1.42 -6.34
N ASN A 165 11.05 0.44 -5.77
CA ASN A 165 11.60 -0.47 -4.77
C ASN A 165 11.50 -1.91 -5.26
N LYS A 166 12.64 -2.61 -5.27
CA LYS A 166 12.74 -4.04 -5.52
C LYS A 166 13.42 -4.68 -4.30
N PRO A 167 12.68 -5.34 -3.40
CA PRO A 167 13.21 -5.83 -2.13
C PRO A 167 14.13 -7.07 -2.27
N GLY A 168 14.19 -7.71 -3.44
CA GLY A 168 15.02 -8.90 -3.70
C GLY A 168 14.52 -9.73 -4.89
N GLY A 169 15.14 -10.89 -5.14
CA GLY A 169 14.73 -11.87 -6.16
C GLY A 169 15.49 -11.79 -7.50
N PRO A 170 15.54 -12.91 -8.27
CA PRO A 170 16.29 -13.00 -9.53
C PRO A 170 15.78 -12.03 -10.60
N VAL A 171 16.69 -11.45 -11.39
CA VAL A 171 16.33 -10.55 -12.50
C VAL A 171 16.33 -11.35 -13.79
N LEU A 172 15.14 -11.79 -14.23
CA LEU A 172 14.92 -12.40 -15.55
C LEU A 172 13.84 -11.66 -16.36
N ALA A 173 13.64 -10.37 -16.11
CA ALA A 173 12.76 -9.55 -16.92
C ALA A 173 13.55 -8.97 -18.10
N TYR A 174 13.46 -9.63 -19.26
CA TYR A 174 13.91 -9.06 -20.53
C TYR A 174 12.87 -8.02 -20.97
N THR A 175 13.28 -6.76 -21.06
CA THR A 175 12.59 -5.63 -21.71
C THR A 175 11.05 -5.66 -21.65
N LEU A 176 10.47 -5.42 -20.48
CA LEU A 176 9.04 -5.08 -20.36
C LEU A 176 8.92 -3.62 -19.90
N ALA A 177 8.44 -2.76 -20.81
CA ALA A 177 8.10 -1.39 -20.46
C ALA A 177 6.79 -1.41 -19.63
N ILE A 178 6.88 -1.05 -18.35
CA ILE A 178 5.70 -0.93 -17.49
C ILE A 178 4.97 0.36 -17.89
N GLN A 179 3.92 0.25 -18.69
CA GLN A 179 2.98 1.35 -18.90
C GLN A 179 1.94 1.34 -17.77
N VAL A 180 2.23 2.05 -16.66
CA VAL A 180 1.25 2.32 -15.61
C VAL A 180 0.25 3.35 -16.14
N SER A 181 -0.87 2.89 -16.70
CA SER A 181 -1.91 3.79 -17.20
C SER A 181 -2.87 4.22 -16.06
N PRO A 182 -3.42 5.45 -16.10
CA PRO A 182 -4.37 5.93 -15.10
C PRO A 182 -5.59 5.03 -14.97
N GLN A 183 -6.01 4.35 -16.05
CA GLN A 183 -7.21 3.52 -16.11
C GLN A 183 -7.21 2.32 -15.14
N ASN A 184 -6.04 1.88 -14.69
CA ASN A 184 -5.92 0.83 -13.66
C ASN A 184 -6.06 1.37 -12.22
N ILE A 185 -6.07 2.70 -12.04
CA ILE A 185 -6.11 3.42 -10.75
C ILE A 185 -7.35 4.35 -10.65
N THR A 186 -7.93 4.80 -11.77
CA THR A 186 -9.00 5.81 -11.85
C THR A 186 -10.40 5.35 -11.45
N SER A 187 -10.56 4.34 -10.58
CA SER A 187 -11.85 4.22 -9.87
C SER A 187 -12.00 5.23 -8.71
N LEU A 188 -10.97 6.04 -8.46
CA LEU A 188 -10.94 7.09 -7.44
C LEU A 188 -11.25 8.46 -8.06
N THR A 189 -12.47 8.64 -8.55
CA THR A 189 -13.05 9.99 -8.68
C THR A 189 -14.57 9.87 -8.55
N MET A 190 -15.08 9.91 -7.31
CA MET A 190 -16.34 10.53 -6.91
C MET A 190 -16.27 10.85 -5.42
#